data_AF-A0AAP2HAW9-F1
#
_entry.id   AF-A0AAP2HAW9-F1
#
_cell.length_a   1.000
_cell.length_b   1.000
_cell.length_c   1.000
_cell.angle_alpha   90.00
_cell.angle_beta   90.00
_cell.angle_gamma   90.00
#
_symmetry.space_group_name_H-M   'P 1'
#
loop_
_entity.id
_entity.type
_entity.pdbx_description
1 polymer ?
#
loop_
_entity_poly.entity_id
_entity_poly.type
_entity_poly.pdbx_seq_one_letter_code
_entity_poly.pdbx_strand_id
1 'polypeptide(L)' 'MRRFRIFALAAVMGLMSFTAGASWQGTWLYYDDEGALVGSWTAGCRELDGRWGVATENKVFVQGCRASS' A
#
# COMPACT_ATOMS: atom_id res chain seq x y z
N MET A 1 -13.97 32.24 -46.97
CA MET A 1 -12.76 31.81 -46.22
C MET A 1 -12.80 32.51 -44.86
N ARG A 2 -12.97 31.84 -43.72
CA ARG A 2 -11.88 31.26 -42.93
C ARG A 2 -12.54 30.35 -41.86
N ARG A 3 -12.24 29.06 -41.92
CA ARG A 3 -12.74 28.03 -41.00
C ARG A 3 -11.91 28.10 -39.72
N PHE A 4 -12.47 28.65 -38.64
CA PHE A 4 -11.85 28.53 -37.32
C PHE A 4 -12.38 27.28 -36.62
N ARG A 5 -11.59 26.21 -36.76
CA ARG A 5 -11.75 24.95 -36.05
C ARG A 5 -11.30 25.15 -34.60
N ILE A 6 -12.23 25.40 -33.69
CA ILE A 6 -11.95 25.35 -32.24
C ILE A 6 -12.16 23.90 -31.80
N PHE A 7 -11.18 23.06 -32.12
CA PHE A 7 -11.02 21.74 -31.51
C PHE A 7 -9.84 21.84 -30.55
N ALA A 8 -10.10 21.94 -29.25
CA ALA A 8 -9.23 21.46 -28.16
C ALA A 8 -9.63 22.15 -26.85
N LEU A 9 -10.62 21.61 -26.14
CA LEU A 9 -10.82 21.93 -24.73
C LEU A 9 -11.33 20.69 -23.97
N ALA A 10 -10.66 19.56 -24.17
CA ALA A 10 -11.01 18.29 -23.53
C ALA A 10 -9.77 17.56 -22.98
N ALA A 11 -8.76 18.29 -22.49
CA ALA A 11 -7.45 17.70 -22.17
C ALA A 11 -6.91 18.05 -20.77
N VAL A 12 -7.74 18.43 -19.79
CA VAL A 12 -7.25 18.73 -18.44
C VAL A 12 -8.20 18.23 -17.34
N MET A 13 -8.64 16.97 -17.39
CA MET A 13 -9.23 16.32 -16.18
C MET A 13 -8.77 14.87 -15.96
N GLY A 14 -7.76 14.40 -16.71
CA GLY A 14 -7.34 12.99 -16.69
C GLY A 14 -6.17 12.63 -15.76
N LEU A 15 -5.73 13.51 -14.85
CA LEU A 15 -4.51 13.30 -14.06
C LEU A 15 -4.76 12.95 -12.58
N MET A 16 -5.94 12.46 -12.23
CA MET A 16 -6.10 11.68 -11.00
C MET A 16 -5.74 10.24 -11.33
N SER A 17 -4.43 9.99 -11.49
CA SER A 17 -3.90 8.63 -11.58
C SER A 17 -4.13 7.95 -10.23
N PHE A 18 -5.24 7.23 -10.11
CA PHE A 18 -5.38 6.22 -9.07
C PHE A 18 -4.40 5.10 -9.43
N THR A 19 -3.18 5.18 -8.91
CA THR A 19 -2.27 4.04 -8.88
C THR A 19 -2.86 3.04 -7.88
N ALA A 20 -3.90 2.31 -8.28
CA ALA A 20 -4.25 1.05 -7.67
C ALA A 20 -3.22 0.00 -8.10
N GLY A 21 -1.93 0.29 -7.87
CA GLY A 21 -1.02 -0.81 -7.55
C GLY A 21 -1.65 -1.45 -6.33
N ALA A 22 -1.82 -2.78 -6.32
CA ALA A 22 -2.22 -3.49 -5.12
C ALA A 22 -1.33 -2.95 -4.00
N SER A 23 -1.88 -2.05 -3.17
CA SER A 23 -1.10 -1.31 -2.22
C SER A 23 -1.12 -2.21 -1.02
N TRP A 24 -0.13 -3.11 -0.96
CA TRP A 24 0.11 -3.97 0.19
C TRP A 24 0.58 -3.08 1.34
N GLN A 25 -0.33 -2.24 1.80
CA GLN A 25 -0.22 -1.37 2.95
C GLN A 25 -0.74 -2.20 4.11
N GLY A 26 0.13 -2.52 5.05
CA GLY A 26 -0.24 -3.37 6.16
C GLY A 26 0.96 -4.04 6.79
N THR A 27 0.66 -4.96 7.69
CA THR A 27 1.64 -5.59 8.56
C THR A 27 1.56 -7.10 8.42
N TRP A 28 2.68 -7.73 8.10
CA TRP A 28 2.87 -9.17 8.28
C TRP A 28 3.24 -9.45 9.73
N LEU A 29 2.51 -10.32 10.39
CA LEU A 29 2.81 -10.85 11.72
C LEU A 29 3.36 -12.27 11.55
N TYR A 30 4.53 -12.54 12.11
CA TYR A 30 5.22 -13.83 12.00
C TYR A 30 5.19 -14.56 13.33
N TYR A 31 4.80 -15.83 13.29
CA TYR A 31 4.65 -16.68 14.46
C TYR A 31 5.61 -17.88 14.38
N ASP A 32 6.02 -18.40 15.53
CA ASP A 32 6.70 -19.70 15.62
C ASP A 32 5.72 -20.88 15.56
N ASP A 33 6.23 -22.09 15.75
CA ASP A 33 5.46 -23.33 15.70
C ASP A 33 4.51 -23.49 16.90
N GLU A 34 4.77 -22.78 18.00
CA GLU A 34 3.91 -22.75 19.20
C GLU A 34 2.83 -21.65 19.11
N GLY A 35 2.90 -20.80 18.08
CA GLY A 35 1.96 -19.71 17.84
C GLY A 35 2.33 -18.40 18.55
N ALA A 36 3.55 -18.27 19.08
CA ALA A 36 4.02 -17.02 19.68
C ALA A 36 4.51 -16.03 18.60
N LEU A 37 4.26 -14.74 18.80
CA LEU A 37 4.68 -13.69 17.86
C LEU A 37 6.19 -13.47 17.95
N VAL A 38 6.91 -13.75 16.86
CA VAL A 38 8.38 -13.68 16.80
C VAL A 38 8.91 -12.63 15.84
N GLY A 39 8.04 -11.97 15.08
CA GLY A 39 8.43 -10.89 14.19
C GLY A 39 7.26 -10.14 13.60
N SER A 40 7.56 -9.00 12.99
CA SER A 40 6.59 -8.20 12.25
C SER A 40 7.26 -7.43 11.12
N TRP A 41 6.52 -7.17 10.05
CA TRP A 41 6.92 -6.27 8.98
C TRP A 41 5.74 -5.42 8.49
N THR A 42 5.77 -4.13 8.80
CA THR A 42 4.86 -3.12 8.25
C THR A 42 5.46 -2.47 7.01
N ALA A 43 4.67 -2.43 5.95
CA ALA A 43 5.04 -1.79 4.68
C ALA A 43 3.91 -0.90 4.17
N GLY A 44 4.26 0.21 3.52
CA GLY A 44 3.31 1.10 2.85
C GLY A 44 2.61 2.09 3.79
N CYS A 45 3.08 2.23 5.02
CA CYS A 45 2.51 3.04 6.10
C CYS A 45 3.40 4.19 6.57
N ARG A 46 4.41 4.56 5.76
CA ARG A 46 5.28 5.72 5.97
C ARG A 46 6.03 5.64 7.30
N GLU A 47 5.71 6.51 8.26
CA GLU A 47 6.40 6.58 9.55
C GLU A 47 6.18 5.31 10.40
N LEU A 48 5.15 4.53 10.09
CA LEU A 48 4.87 3.23 10.73
C LEU A 48 5.58 2.06 10.02
N ASP A 49 6.26 2.29 8.90
CA ASP A 49 7.02 1.24 8.22
C ASP A 49 8.18 0.79 9.09
N GLY A 50 8.34 -0.52 9.18
CA GLY A 50 9.31 -1.09 10.09
C GLY A 50 9.27 -2.60 10.09
N ARG A 51 10.41 -3.20 10.46
CA ARG A 51 10.54 -4.64 10.57
C ARG A 51 11.33 -4.99 11.82
N TRP A 52 10.88 -6.01 12.53
CA TRP A 52 11.61 -6.57 13.67
C TRP A 52 11.43 -8.09 13.72
N GLY A 53 12.33 -8.75 14.45
CA GLY A 53 12.25 -10.19 14.70
C GLY A 53 12.55 -11.06 13.47
N VAL A 54 12.00 -12.28 13.47
CA VAL A 54 12.27 -13.31 12.46
C VAL A 54 11.07 -13.46 11.53
N ALA A 55 11.32 -13.59 10.23
CA ALA A 55 10.27 -13.93 9.27
C ALA A 55 10.11 -15.46 9.18
N THR A 56 8.88 -15.92 9.35
CA THR A 56 8.50 -17.34 9.28
C THR A 56 7.46 -17.56 8.18
N GLU A 57 7.16 -18.83 7.86
CA GLU A 57 6.07 -19.18 6.94
C GLU A 57 4.71 -19.11 7.63
N ASN A 58 4.65 -19.35 8.94
CA ASN A 58 3.46 -19.17 9.77
C ASN A 58 3.22 -17.67 10.00
N LYS A 59 2.48 -17.03 9.08
CA LYS A 59 2.27 -15.59 9.08
C LYS A 59 0.85 -15.18 8.74
N VAL A 60 0.46 -14.03 9.26
CA VAL A 60 -0.83 -13.39 8.97
C VAL A 60 -0.59 -11.99 8.42
N PHE A 61 -1.33 -11.60 7.39
CA PHE A 61 -1.33 -10.23 6.90
C PHE A 61 -2.51 -9.45 7.47
N VAL A 62 -2.22 -8.33 8.11
CA VAL A 62 -3.21 -7.36 8.56
C VAL A 62 -3.16 -6.16 7.62
N GLN A 63 -4.25 -5.94 6.89
CA GLN A 63 -4.34 -4.85 5.93
C GLN A 63 -4.56 -3.50 6.64
N GLY A 64 -3.90 -2.46 6.12
CA GLY A 64 -4.06 -1.08 6.54
C GLY A 64 -2.99 -0.58 7.51
N CYS A 65 -2.89 0.74 7.59
CA CYS A 65 -1.92 1.44 8.44
C CYS A 65 -2.56 1.79 9.78
N ARG A 66 -2.60 0.81 10.68
CA ARG A 66 -3.06 1.03 12.05
C ARG A 66 -1.86 1.06 12.97
N ALA A 67 -1.75 2.09 13.81
CA ALA A 67 -0.82 2.06 14.93
C ALA A 67 -1.18 0.87 15.83
N SER A 68 -0.18 0.09 16.23
CA SER A 68 -0.39 -0.94 17.26
C SER A 68 -0.90 -0.24 18.52
N SER A 69 -2.13 -0.55 18.91
CA SER A 69 -2.78 -0.03 20.12
C SER A 69 -2.39 -0.81 21.35
#